data_AF-A0A4Q5R0R7-F1
#
_entry.id   AF-A0A4Q5R0R7-F1
#
_cell.length_a   1.000
_cell.length_b   1.000
_cell.length_c   1.000
_cell.angle_alpha   90.00
_cell.angle_beta   90.00
_cell.angle_gamma   90.00
#
_symmetry.space_group_name_H-M   'P 1'
#
loop_
_entity.id
_entity.type
_entity.pdbx_description
1 polymer ?
#
loop_
_entity_poly.entity_id
_entity_poly.type
_entity_poly.pdbx_seq_one_letter_code
_entity_poly.pdbx_strand_id
1 'polypeptide(L)'
;MSPGLGLSYIEGLSKHFDYTVTLAGSFLDYPVEGRAPFNKDYFLVEADVSIRGKMFSNRRWVSPFLQVGAGTSYYAGYHAAFIPAGAGVQVNFFDEAYLLVNAQYRIPVTNMSSYHFFYSIGLAGNIGRKKQHREPKLVPMPVVSNADRDGDGVLDADDICPDTKGVAAFKGCPDSDGDGVPDSEDKCPTVKGVKEKQGCL
;
A
#
# COMPACT_ATOMS: atom_id res chain seq x y z
N MET A 1 -12.43 41.01 2.43
CA MET A 1 -12.06 39.58 2.55
C MET A 1 -13.07 38.93 3.47
N SER A 2 -13.88 38.02 2.94
CA SER A 2 -14.82 37.28 3.77
C SER A 2 -14.13 36.05 4.35
N PRO A 3 -14.23 35.80 5.67
CA PRO A 3 -13.72 34.56 6.24
C PRO A 3 -14.56 33.38 5.75
N GLY A 4 -13.90 32.25 5.55
CA GLY A 4 -14.53 30.99 5.17
C GLY A 4 -13.87 29.83 5.88
N LEU A 5 -14.52 28.67 5.81
CA LEU A 5 -13.98 27.40 6.28
C LEU A 5 -13.90 26.43 5.12
N GLY A 6 -12.85 25.63 5.08
CA GLY A 6 -12.66 24.64 4.04
C GLY A 6 -12.10 23.34 4.59
N LEU A 7 -12.51 22.24 3.97
CA LEU A 7 -11.99 20.91 4.17
C LEU A 7 -11.21 20.51 2.91
N SER A 8 -9.94 20.14 3.07
CA SER A 8 -9.11 19.65 1.96
C SER A 8 -8.65 18.22 2.26
N TYR A 9 -8.86 17.32 1.32
CA TYR A 9 -8.28 15.99 1.31
C TYR A 9 -7.12 15.95 0.32
N ILE A 10 -5.97 15.43 0.75
CA ILE A 10 -4.73 15.40 -0.04
C ILE A 10 -4.25 13.96 -0.08
N GLU A 11 -3.97 13.47 -1.28
CA GLU A 11 -3.42 12.14 -1.48
C GLU A 11 -2.31 12.16 -2.53
N GLY A 12 -1.22 11.42 -2.24
CA GLY A 12 -0.03 11.39 -3.08
C GLY A 12 -0.17 10.42 -4.24
N LEU A 13 0.04 10.89 -5.48
CA LEU A 13 0.15 10.02 -6.64
C LEU A 13 1.59 9.54 -6.84
N SER A 14 2.56 10.41 -6.55
CA SER A 14 3.99 10.16 -6.75
C SER A 14 4.84 10.97 -5.76
N LYS A 15 6.17 10.80 -5.79
CA LYS A 15 7.10 11.52 -4.90
C LYS A 15 7.01 13.06 -5.03
N HIS A 16 6.60 13.54 -6.20
CA HIS A 16 6.52 14.97 -6.54
C HIS A 16 5.12 15.45 -6.89
N PHE A 17 4.13 14.56 -6.96
CA PHE A 17 2.78 14.92 -7.40
C PHE A 17 1.74 14.36 -6.44
N ASP A 18 0.88 15.24 -5.97
CA ASP A 18 -0.29 14.91 -5.15
C ASP A 18 -1.54 15.48 -5.83
N TYR A 19 -2.72 14.92 -5.54
CA TYR A 19 -3.98 15.57 -5.86
C TYR A 19 -4.63 16.07 -4.58
N THR A 20 -5.47 17.07 -4.72
CA THR A 20 -6.18 17.69 -3.60
C THR A 20 -7.61 17.94 -4.01
N VAL A 21 -8.52 17.54 -3.13
CA VAL A 21 -9.96 17.82 -3.25
C VAL A 21 -10.31 18.77 -2.11
N THR A 22 -10.80 19.96 -2.46
CA THR A 22 -11.16 21.00 -1.49
C THR A 22 -12.65 21.29 -1.59
N LEU A 23 -13.30 21.37 -0.44
CA LEU A 23 -14.66 21.89 -0.28
C LEU A 23 -14.59 23.07 0.69
N ALA A 24 -14.92 24.27 0.22
CA ALA A 24 -14.88 25.50 0.99
C ALA A 24 -16.25 26.18 1.01
N GLY A 25 -16.59 26.79 2.14
CA GLY A 25 -17.79 27.58 2.34
C GLY A 25 -17.42 28.96 2.90
N SER A 26 -17.98 30.02 2.36
CA SER A 26 -17.76 31.39 2.86
C SER A 26 -19.02 32.24 2.77
N PHE A 27 -19.14 33.20 3.68
CA PHE A 27 -20.22 34.18 3.68
C PHE A 27 -19.74 35.41 2.91
N LEU A 28 -20.21 35.56 1.67
CA LEU A 28 -19.77 36.62 0.78
C LEU A 28 -20.84 37.68 0.62
N ASP A 29 -20.39 38.93 0.65
CA ASP A 29 -21.11 40.07 0.12
C ASP A 29 -20.40 40.47 -1.18
N TYR A 30 -20.82 39.90 -2.31
CA TYR A 30 -20.27 40.27 -3.62
C TYR A 30 -21.00 41.52 -4.14
N PRO A 31 -20.32 42.65 -4.37
CA PRO A 31 -20.84 43.69 -5.24
C PRO A 31 -20.76 43.19 -6.69
N VAL A 32 -21.88 42.75 -7.25
CA VAL A 32 -21.97 42.51 -8.70
C VAL A 32 -21.95 43.89 -9.37
N GLU A 33 -20.95 44.13 -10.22
CA GLU A 33 -20.81 45.41 -10.94
C GLU A 33 -22.10 45.69 -11.73
N GLY A 34 -22.83 46.75 -11.35
CA GLY A 34 -24.11 47.13 -11.96
C GLY A 34 -25.38 46.53 -11.33
N ARG A 35 -25.33 45.85 -10.17
CA ARG A 35 -26.53 45.48 -9.38
C ARG A 35 -26.44 46.00 -7.95
N ALA A 36 -27.58 46.34 -7.37
CA ALA A 36 -27.66 46.78 -5.98
C ALA A 36 -27.09 45.70 -5.04
N PRO A 37 -26.38 46.09 -3.95
CA PRO A 37 -25.90 45.16 -2.95
C PRO A 37 -27.07 44.34 -2.42
N PHE A 38 -26.92 43.03 -2.38
CA PHE A 38 -27.97 42.15 -1.91
C PHE A 38 -28.16 42.36 -0.40
N ASN A 39 -29.37 42.68 0.03
CA ASN A 39 -29.73 42.87 1.45
C ASN A 39 -29.79 41.54 2.25
N LYS A 40 -29.04 40.51 1.82
CA LYS A 40 -29.01 39.16 2.41
C LYS A 40 -27.63 38.52 2.19
N ASP A 41 -27.05 38.00 3.27
CA ASP A 41 -25.82 37.20 3.24
C ASP A 41 -26.06 35.90 2.47
N TYR A 42 -25.41 35.72 1.31
CA TYR A 42 -25.47 34.48 0.56
C TYR A 42 -24.23 33.62 0.86
N PHE A 43 -24.47 32.34 1.11
CA PHE A 43 -23.41 31.37 1.34
C PHE A 43 -22.84 30.90 -0.01
N LEU A 44 -21.56 31.18 -0.25
CA LEU A 44 -20.79 30.63 -1.37
C LEU A 44 -20.26 29.26 -0.95
N VAL A 45 -20.52 28.25 -1.79
CA VAL A 45 -19.85 26.95 -1.69
C VAL A 45 -18.95 26.78 -2.89
N GLU A 46 -17.69 26.44 -2.66
CA GLU A 46 -16.71 26.12 -3.69
C GLU A 46 -16.24 24.68 -3.51
N ALA A 47 -16.17 23.93 -4.60
CA ALA A 47 -15.54 22.62 -4.64
C ALA A 47 -14.50 22.60 -5.75
N ASP A 48 -13.28 22.19 -5.46
CA ASP A 48 -12.22 22.09 -6.46
C ASP A 48 -11.38 20.82 -6.33
N VAL A 49 -10.89 20.36 -7.47
CA VAL A 49 -9.91 19.28 -7.59
C VAL A 49 -8.68 19.84 -8.26
N SER A 50 -7.55 19.77 -7.57
CA SER A 50 -6.29 20.38 -8.00
C SER A 50 -5.14 19.39 -7.93
N ILE A 51 -4.29 19.37 -8.94
CA ILE A 51 -3.02 18.64 -8.93
C ILE A 51 -1.94 19.56 -8.37
N ARG A 52 -1.15 19.05 -7.43
CA ARG A 52 -0.06 19.76 -6.76
C ARG A 52 1.28 19.16 -7.18
N GLY A 53 2.11 19.95 -7.85
CA GLY A 53 3.50 19.63 -8.14
C GLY A 53 4.42 20.18 -7.06
N LYS A 54 5.03 19.30 -6.26
CA LYS A 54 5.99 19.64 -5.19
C LYS A 54 7.40 19.72 -5.74
N MET A 55 8.09 20.83 -5.47
CA MET A 55 9.49 21.02 -5.90
C MET A 55 10.47 20.12 -5.14
N PHE A 56 10.20 19.85 -3.85
CA PHE A 56 10.99 18.95 -3.02
C PHE A 56 10.15 17.77 -2.51
N SER A 57 10.75 16.58 -2.49
CA SER A 57 10.14 15.39 -1.88
C SER A 57 9.87 15.64 -0.38
N ASN A 58 8.83 15.01 0.17
CA ASN A 58 8.28 15.18 1.54
C ASN A 58 9.28 14.97 2.71
N ARG A 59 10.57 14.78 2.44
CA ARG A 59 11.63 14.57 3.44
C ARG A 59 12.24 15.87 3.97
N ARG A 60 11.84 17.04 3.46
CA ARG A 60 12.29 18.35 3.93
C ARG A 60 11.19 19.03 4.78
N TRP A 61 11.62 19.87 5.71
CA TRP A 61 10.73 20.61 6.62
C TRP A 61 9.73 21.56 5.92
N VAL A 62 10.01 21.92 4.67
CA VAL A 62 9.28 22.88 3.86
C VAL A 62 9.27 22.35 2.42
N SER A 63 8.07 22.23 1.86
CA SER A 63 7.82 21.78 0.49
C SER A 63 6.97 22.83 -0.22
N PRO A 64 7.57 23.71 -1.03
CA PRO A 64 6.82 24.57 -1.92
C PRO A 64 6.19 23.74 -3.03
N PHE A 65 4.97 24.09 -3.41
CA PHE A 65 4.22 23.43 -4.45
C PHE A 65 3.54 24.44 -5.37
N LEU A 66 3.42 24.06 -6.64
CA LEU A 66 2.54 24.70 -7.60
C LEU A 66 1.29 23.84 -7.75
N GLN A 67 0.16 24.48 -8.03
CA GLN A 67 -1.07 23.74 -8.26
C GLN A 67 -1.94 24.33 -9.35
N VAL A 68 -2.65 23.44 -10.01
CA VAL A 68 -3.63 23.76 -11.06
C VAL A 68 -4.74 22.72 -11.04
N GLY A 69 -5.96 23.13 -11.31
CA GLY A 69 -7.11 22.25 -11.20
C GLY A 69 -8.34 22.72 -11.94
N ALA A 70 -9.48 22.17 -11.54
CA ALA A 70 -10.79 22.59 -11.96
C ALA A 70 -11.71 22.64 -10.74
N GLY A 71 -12.56 23.65 -10.68
CA GLY A 71 -13.51 23.83 -9.59
C GLY A 71 -14.86 24.36 -10.06
N THR A 72 -15.83 24.22 -9.17
CA THR A 72 -17.19 24.70 -9.32
C THR A 72 -17.55 25.53 -8.10
N SER A 73 -18.27 26.62 -8.30
CA SER A 73 -18.84 27.43 -7.24
C SER A 73 -20.35 27.48 -7.36
N TYR A 74 -21.00 27.48 -6.21
CA TYR A 74 -22.43 27.64 -6.07
C TYR A 74 -22.71 28.88 -5.21
N TYR A 75 -23.40 29.85 -5.82
CA TYR A 75 -23.76 31.10 -5.17
C TYR A 75 -25.21 31.45 -5.49
N ALA A 76 -26.06 31.55 -4.47
CA ALA A 76 -27.44 32.05 -4.61
C ALA A 76 -28.26 31.39 -5.75
N GLY A 77 -28.06 30.10 -6.03
CA GLY A 77 -28.74 29.37 -7.11
C GLY A 77 -28.00 29.32 -8.44
N TYR A 78 -26.88 30.05 -8.59
CA TYR A 78 -26.04 30.03 -9.77
C TYR A 78 -24.88 29.05 -9.59
N HIS A 79 -24.61 28.29 -10.65
CA HIS A 79 -23.44 27.43 -10.76
C HIS A 79 -22.43 28.10 -11.68
N ALA A 80 -21.17 28.17 -11.25
CA ALA A 80 -20.09 28.67 -12.07
C ALA A 80 -18.91 27.69 -12.06
N ALA A 81 -18.18 27.62 -13.17
CA ALA A 81 -16.95 26.84 -13.24
C ALA A 81 -15.75 27.78 -13.23
N PHE A 82 -14.68 27.36 -12.57
CA PHE A 82 -13.43 28.10 -12.50
C PHE A 82 -12.23 27.17 -12.55
N ILE A 83 -11.09 27.72 -12.99
CA ILE A 83 -9.79 27.06 -12.98
C ILE A 83 -9.00 27.65 -11.80
N PRO A 84 -8.77 26.87 -10.73
CA PRO A 84 -7.81 27.24 -9.71
C PRO A 84 -6.37 27.07 -10.23
N ALA A 85 -5.55 28.12 -10.14
CA ALA A 85 -4.12 28.03 -10.41
C ALA A 85 -3.36 28.84 -9.36
N GLY A 86 -2.31 28.27 -8.78
CA GLY A 86 -1.65 28.92 -7.66
C GLY A 86 -0.39 28.24 -7.18
N ALA A 87 0.10 28.74 -6.06
CA ALA A 87 1.27 28.24 -5.37
C ALA A 87 1.01 28.19 -3.87
N GLY A 88 1.72 27.32 -3.18
CA GLY A 88 1.65 27.25 -1.74
C GLY A 88 2.89 26.65 -1.13
N VAL A 89 2.92 26.67 0.18
CA VAL A 89 4.00 26.13 0.99
C VAL A 89 3.39 25.16 2.00
N GLN A 90 3.93 23.95 2.01
CA GLN A 90 3.65 22.96 3.02
C GLN A 90 4.80 22.92 4.03
N VAL A 91 4.53 23.20 5.29
CA VAL A 91 5.49 23.15 6.39
C VAL A 91 5.19 21.93 7.24
N ASN A 92 6.15 21.00 7.32
CA ASN A 92 6.02 19.77 8.10
C ASN A 92 6.58 20.01 9.50
N PHE A 93 5.75 19.94 10.54
CA PHE A 93 6.18 20.17 11.94
C PHE A 93 6.47 18.86 12.69
N PHE A 94 5.68 17.82 12.42
CA PHE A 94 5.81 16.47 12.98
C PHE A 94 5.68 15.43 11.85
N ASP A 95 6.03 14.17 12.10
CA ASP A 95 5.84 13.07 11.13
C ASP A 95 4.34 12.85 10.77
N GLU A 96 3.43 13.49 11.49
CA GLU A 96 1.99 13.31 11.40
C GLU A 96 1.17 14.59 11.11
N ALA A 97 1.76 15.80 11.21
CA ALA A 97 1.04 17.06 11.05
C ALA A 97 1.82 18.10 10.23
N TYR A 98 1.12 18.77 9.31
CA TYR A 98 1.67 19.78 8.43
C TYR A 98 0.74 20.99 8.28
N LEU A 99 1.35 22.18 8.21
CA LEU A 99 0.69 23.44 7.92
C LEU A 99 0.72 23.71 6.42
N LEU A 100 -0.41 24.09 5.88
CA LEU A 100 -0.60 24.44 4.49
C LEU A 100 -0.92 25.91 4.40
N VAL A 101 -0.09 26.64 3.65
CA VAL A 101 -0.38 28.00 3.22
C VAL A 101 -0.55 27.97 1.71
N ASN A 102 -1.69 28.42 1.23
CA ASN A 102 -2.05 28.33 -0.19
C ASN A 102 -2.54 29.67 -0.71
N ALA A 103 -2.02 30.08 -1.86
CA ALA A 103 -2.42 31.25 -2.62
C ALA A 103 -2.82 30.82 -4.03
N GLN A 104 -4.08 31.04 -4.39
CA GLN A 104 -4.66 30.63 -5.66
C GLN A 104 -5.34 31.80 -6.33
N TYR A 105 -5.25 31.82 -7.65
CA TYR A 105 -6.04 32.67 -8.52
C TYR A 105 -7.16 31.83 -9.14
N ARG A 106 -8.38 32.33 -9.07
CA ARG A 106 -9.59 31.67 -9.56
C ARG A 106 -9.94 32.30 -10.90
N ILE A 107 -9.70 31.56 -11.99
CA ILE A 107 -9.95 32.01 -13.36
C ILE A 107 -11.37 31.54 -13.74
N PRO A 108 -12.34 32.44 -13.94
CA PRO A 108 -13.69 32.04 -14.32
C PRO A 108 -13.70 31.45 -15.73
N VAL A 109 -14.36 30.30 -15.87
CA VAL A 109 -14.66 29.69 -17.18
C VAL A 109 -16.04 30.14 -17.66
N THR A 110 -16.94 30.41 -16.73
CA THR A 110 -18.30 30.89 -16.99
C THR A 110 -18.46 32.34 -16.57
N ASN A 111 -19.28 33.12 -17.28
CA ASN A 111 -19.60 34.52 -16.98
C ASN A 111 -20.38 34.74 -15.65
N MET A 112 -20.71 33.67 -14.93
CA MET A 112 -21.37 33.70 -13.62
C MET A 112 -20.38 33.75 -12.44
N SER A 113 -19.08 33.91 -12.71
CA SER A 113 -18.04 34.06 -11.70
C SER A 113 -17.07 35.16 -12.10
N SER A 114 -16.46 35.80 -11.11
CA SER A 114 -15.47 36.85 -11.30
C SER A 114 -14.08 36.33 -10.93
N TYR A 115 -13.06 36.92 -11.53
CA TYR A 115 -11.68 36.71 -11.11
C TYR A 115 -11.51 37.10 -9.64
N HIS A 116 -10.99 36.19 -8.83
CA HIS A 116 -10.71 36.48 -7.43
C HIS A 116 -9.52 35.70 -6.90
N PHE A 117 -8.88 36.25 -5.88
CA PHE A 117 -7.81 35.59 -5.15
C PHE A 117 -8.39 34.79 -3.99
N PHE A 118 -7.93 33.55 -3.86
CA PHE A 118 -8.23 32.66 -2.76
C PHE A 118 -6.96 32.40 -1.97
N TYR A 119 -6.97 32.77 -0.69
CA TYR A 119 -5.89 32.48 0.25
C TYR A 119 -6.42 31.60 1.36
N SER A 120 -5.65 30.59 1.74
CA SER A 120 -6.00 29.73 2.87
C SER A 120 -4.78 29.39 3.70
N ILE A 121 -5.01 29.30 5.00
CA ILE A 121 -4.08 28.74 5.97
C ILE A 121 -4.82 27.60 6.68
N GLY A 122 -4.23 26.41 6.67
CA GLY A 122 -4.89 25.21 7.18
C GLY A 122 -3.91 24.26 7.83
N LEU A 123 -4.39 23.54 8.85
CA LEU A 123 -3.67 22.42 9.43
C LEU A 123 -4.17 21.13 8.78
N ALA A 124 -3.25 20.25 8.43
CA ALA A 124 -3.55 18.96 7.86
C ALA A 124 -2.72 17.87 8.58
N GLY A 125 -3.28 16.67 8.64
CA GLY A 125 -2.66 15.53 9.29
C GLY A 125 -2.88 14.25 8.50
N ASN A 126 -2.00 13.27 8.70
CA ASN A 126 -2.10 11.99 8.01
C ASN A 126 -3.26 11.17 8.60
N ILE A 127 -4.26 10.86 7.78
CA ILE A 127 -5.40 10.01 8.17
C ILE A 127 -5.02 8.55 7.88
N GLY A 128 -4.42 7.87 8.86
CA GLY A 128 -4.11 6.45 8.77
C GLY A 128 -3.12 5.97 9.83
N ARG A 129 -3.37 4.80 10.43
CA ARG A 129 -2.39 4.16 11.32
C ARG A 129 -1.15 3.78 10.50
N LYS A 130 0.05 3.99 11.06
CA LYS A 130 1.31 3.46 10.47
C LYS A 130 1.05 1.99 10.13
N LYS A 131 1.19 1.61 8.85
CA LYS A 131 1.29 0.19 8.50
C LYS A 131 2.49 -0.30 9.28
N GLN A 132 2.25 -1.01 10.39
CA GLN A 132 3.31 -1.69 11.10
C GLN A 132 4.00 -2.54 10.06
N HIS A 133 5.28 -2.26 9.82
CA HIS A 133 6.10 -3.12 9.01
C HIS A 133 6.13 -4.44 9.78
N ARG A 134 5.21 -5.34 9.45
CA ARG A 134 5.20 -6.69 10.01
C ARG A 134 6.46 -7.30 9.44
N GLU A 135 7.53 -7.28 10.21
CA GLU A 135 8.71 -8.08 9.91
C GLU A 135 8.21 -9.49 9.58
N PRO A 136 8.54 -10.03 8.40
CA PRO A 136 8.18 -11.41 8.10
C PRO A 136 8.77 -12.28 9.19
N LYS A 137 7.92 -12.98 9.95
CA LYS A 137 8.39 -13.99 10.90
C LYS A 137 9.23 -14.98 10.10
N LEU A 138 10.54 -15.01 10.38
CA LEU A 138 11.43 -16.06 9.89
C LEU A 138 10.87 -17.38 10.40
N VAL A 139 10.28 -18.16 9.51
CA VAL A 139 9.90 -19.54 9.82
C VAL A 139 11.22 -20.30 9.97
N PRO A 140 11.49 -20.95 11.10
CA PRO A 140 12.67 -21.81 11.22
C PRO A 140 12.61 -22.85 10.10
N MET A 141 13.69 -23.02 9.36
CA MET A 141 13.79 -24.11 8.40
C MET A 141 13.62 -25.44 9.13
N PRO A 142 12.96 -26.45 8.53
CA PRO A 142 12.89 -27.77 9.13
C PRO A 142 14.31 -28.28 9.35
N VAL A 143 14.62 -28.64 10.60
CA VAL A 143 15.90 -29.25 10.96
C VAL A 143 15.92 -30.63 10.32
N VAL A 144 16.76 -30.83 9.31
CA VAL A 144 17.02 -32.16 8.75
C VAL A 144 17.77 -32.94 9.82
N SER A 145 17.10 -33.94 10.40
CA SER A 145 17.72 -34.83 11.39
C SER A 145 18.60 -35.84 10.67
N ASN A 146 19.92 -35.77 10.91
CA ASN A 146 20.89 -36.75 10.41
C ASN A 146 20.94 -37.99 11.34
N ALA A 147 19.78 -38.55 11.66
CA ALA A 147 19.70 -39.79 12.43
C ALA A 147 19.89 -40.98 11.47
N ASP A 148 20.63 -41.97 11.94
CA ASP A 148 20.78 -43.31 11.36
C ASP A 148 20.64 -44.25 12.57
N ARG A 149 19.42 -44.71 12.80
CA ARG A 149 19.01 -45.37 14.05
C ARG A 149 19.56 -46.79 14.17
N ASP A 150 19.68 -47.49 13.06
CA ASP A 150 20.21 -48.85 13.05
C ASP A 150 21.71 -48.91 12.72
N GLY A 151 22.29 -47.86 12.16
CA GLY A 151 23.73 -47.73 11.92
C GLY A 151 24.20 -48.54 10.72
N ASP A 152 23.38 -48.67 9.67
CA ASP A 152 23.74 -49.33 8.43
C ASP A 152 24.38 -48.39 7.38
N GLY A 153 24.39 -47.09 7.65
CA GLY A 153 24.97 -46.06 6.81
C GLY A 153 23.97 -45.36 5.88
N VAL A 154 22.68 -45.68 5.95
CA VAL A 154 21.57 -44.94 5.32
C VAL A 154 20.91 -44.06 6.39
N LEU A 155 20.65 -42.78 6.07
CA LEU A 155 19.97 -41.89 7.01
C LEU A 155 18.50 -42.28 7.13
N ASP A 156 17.90 -42.16 8.32
CA ASP A 156 16.48 -42.42 8.61
C ASP A 156 15.51 -41.74 7.63
N ALA A 157 15.92 -40.60 7.05
CA ALA A 157 15.12 -39.85 6.09
C ALA A 157 15.03 -40.55 4.72
N ASP A 158 16.03 -41.35 4.38
CA ASP A 158 16.19 -42.08 3.11
C ASP A 158 16.09 -43.60 3.28
N ASP A 159 16.02 -44.08 4.53
CA ASP A 159 15.92 -45.49 4.92
C ASP A 159 14.46 -45.97 4.97
N ILE A 160 14.17 -47.08 4.30
CA ILE A 160 12.86 -47.74 4.32
C ILE A 160 12.68 -48.58 5.60
N CYS A 161 13.77 -49.07 6.17
CA CYS A 161 13.83 -49.95 7.33
C CYS A 161 14.64 -49.33 8.48
N PRO A 162 14.30 -48.12 8.99
CA PRO A 162 15.15 -47.31 9.89
C PRO A 162 15.43 -47.89 11.29
N ASP A 163 14.91 -49.09 11.58
CA ASP A 163 15.13 -49.79 12.84
C ASP A 163 15.80 -51.17 12.60
N THR A 164 16.21 -51.50 11.37
CA THR A 164 16.73 -52.81 10.99
C THR A 164 17.80 -52.70 9.92
N LYS A 165 19.05 -52.91 10.34
CA LYS A 165 20.21 -52.83 9.47
C LYS A 165 20.02 -53.57 8.16
N GLY A 166 20.26 -52.88 7.06
CA GLY A 166 20.25 -53.47 5.75
C GLY A 166 21.41 -53.03 4.88
N VAL A 167 21.17 -53.07 3.58
CA VAL A 167 22.13 -52.67 2.57
C VAL A 167 21.64 -51.45 1.83
N ALA A 168 22.56 -50.55 1.49
CA ALA A 168 22.24 -49.35 0.71
C ALA A 168 21.56 -49.66 -0.64
N ALA A 169 21.80 -50.85 -1.22
CA ALA A 169 21.13 -51.31 -2.44
C ALA A 169 19.61 -51.40 -2.31
N PHE A 170 19.12 -51.65 -1.08
CA PHE A 170 17.70 -51.77 -0.75
C PHE A 170 17.23 -50.66 0.20
N LYS A 171 17.88 -49.50 0.16
CA LYS A 171 17.54 -48.33 0.97
C LYS A 171 17.42 -48.68 2.46
N GLY A 172 18.45 -49.36 2.97
CA GLY A 172 18.59 -49.72 4.38
C GLY A 172 17.80 -50.95 4.82
N CYS A 173 17.09 -51.63 3.90
CA CYS A 173 16.44 -52.90 4.23
C CYS A 173 17.36 -54.13 4.08
N PRO A 174 17.18 -55.17 4.92
CA PRO A 174 17.98 -56.39 4.88
C PRO A 174 17.64 -57.30 3.69
N ASP A 175 18.61 -58.13 3.32
CA ASP A 175 18.52 -59.27 2.41
C ASP A 175 19.27 -60.42 3.10
N SER A 176 18.53 -61.19 3.88
CA SER A 176 19.05 -62.14 4.86
C SER A 176 19.72 -63.35 4.23
N ASP A 177 19.29 -63.75 3.03
CA ASP A 177 19.90 -64.86 2.31
C ASP A 177 20.81 -64.42 1.15
N GLY A 178 20.75 -63.17 0.71
CA GLY A 178 21.62 -62.59 -0.30
C GLY A 178 21.27 -63.04 -1.72
N ASP A 179 20.00 -63.32 -2.01
CA ASP A 179 19.51 -63.68 -3.35
C ASP A 179 19.18 -62.46 -4.24
N GLY A 180 19.24 -61.25 -3.67
CA GLY A 180 18.99 -60.00 -4.37
C GLY A 180 17.53 -59.54 -4.33
N VAL A 181 16.68 -60.16 -3.51
CA VAL A 181 15.34 -59.70 -3.13
C VAL A 181 15.39 -59.26 -1.66
N PRO A 182 14.97 -58.03 -1.31
CA PRO A 182 14.95 -57.61 0.09
C PRO A 182 13.94 -58.44 0.89
N ASP A 183 14.20 -58.68 2.18
CA ASP A 183 13.38 -59.52 3.07
C ASP A 183 11.90 -59.10 3.13
N SER A 184 11.60 -57.83 2.84
CA SER A 184 10.24 -57.29 2.78
C SER A 184 9.45 -57.74 1.54
N GLU A 185 10.15 -58.11 0.47
CA GLU A 185 9.59 -58.60 -0.79
C GLU A 185 9.84 -60.10 -1.02
N ASP A 186 10.67 -60.72 -0.17
CA ASP A 186 10.98 -62.14 -0.21
C ASP A 186 9.97 -62.99 0.60
N LYS A 187 9.40 -64.01 -0.03
CA LYS A 187 8.52 -64.99 0.62
C LYS A 187 9.27 -66.05 1.41
N CYS A 188 10.55 -66.24 1.12
CA CYS A 188 11.45 -67.17 1.76
C CYS A 188 12.77 -66.48 2.21
N PRO A 189 12.76 -65.46 3.09
CA PRO A 189 13.93 -64.61 3.47
C PRO A 189 15.19 -65.32 3.96
N THR A 190 15.12 -66.63 4.21
CA THR A 190 16.23 -67.43 4.73
C THR A 190 16.72 -68.48 3.74
N VAL A 191 16.14 -68.55 2.54
CA VAL A 191 16.39 -69.62 1.55
C VAL A 191 16.55 -69.01 0.16
N LYS A 192 17.81 -68.87 -0.26
CA LYS A 192 18.17 -68.30 -1.56
C LYS A 192 17.27 -68.79 -2.68
N GLY A 193 16.49 -67.88 -3.25
CA GLY A 193 15.65 -68.13 -4.40
C GLY A 193 16.05 -67.32 -5.61
N VAL A 194 15.07 -67.12 -6.47
CA VAL A 194 15.19 -66.24 -7.64
C VAL A 194 14.05 -65.24 -7.64
N LYS A 195 14.30 -64.07 -8.21
CA LYS A 195 13.33 -62.97 -8.27
C LYS A 195 12.01 -63.39 -8.93
N GLU A 196 12.04 -64.28 -9.93
CA GLU A 196 10.85 -64.80 -10.61
C GLU A 196 9.92 -65.59 -9.69
N LYS A 197 10.45 -66.12 -8.58
CA LYS A 197 9.74 -66.91 -7.58
C LYS A 197 9.58 -66.18 -6.24
N GLN A 198 9.76 -64.86 -6.23
CA GLN A 198 9.63 -64.03 -5.03
C GLN A 198 10.56 -64.51 -3.91
N GLY A 199 11.81 -64.82 -4.26
CA GLY A 199 12.88 -65.25 -3.36
C GLY A 199 12.79 -66.68 -2.83
N CYS A 200 11.91 -67.52 -3.41
CA CYS A 200 11.87 -68.96 -3.12
C CYS A 200 12.47 -69.83 -4.25
N LEU A 201 12.76 -71.10 -3.93
CA LEU A 201 13.35 -72.12 -4.84
C LEU A 201 12.48 -72.57 -6.01
#